data_AF-A0AAW1I2X9-F1
#
_entry.id   AF-A0AAW1I2X9-F1
#
_cell.length_a   1.000
_cell.length_b   1.000
_cell.length_c   1.000
_cell.angle_alpha   90.00
_cell.angle_beta   90.00
_cell.angle_gamma   90.00
#
_symmetry.space_group_name_H-M   'P 1'
#
loop_
_entity.id
_entity.type
_entity.pdbx_description
1 polymer ?
#
loop_
_entity_poly.entity_id
_entity_poly.type
_entity_poly.pdbx_seq_one_letter_code
_entity_poly.pdbx_strand_id
1 'polypeptide(L)' 'MGHALASDGGFCTGNLRAIDHQRLSSSGYVLYASLPPYLATAAISAIDVLEDNRNLTAKLKENVALLWAGHCV' A
#
# COMPACT_ATOMS: atom_id res chain seq x y z
N MET A 1 3.52 1.99 3.38
CA MET A 1 3.59 0.68 2.70
C MET A 1 3.91 -0.49 3.64
N GLY A 2 4.38 -0.24 4.87
CA GLY A 2 4.84 -1.28 5.83
C GLY A 2 3.81 -2.27 6.38
N HIS A 3 2.62 -2.31 5.80
CA HIS A 3 1.57 -3.26 6.17
C HIS A 3 1.47 -4.32 5.06
N ALA A 4 0.41 -4.25 4.24
CA ALA A 4 0.11 -5.26 3.22
C ALA A 4 1.19 -5.44 2.14
N LEU A 5 2.05 -4.44 1.91
CA LEU A 5 3.07 -4.49 0.85
C LEU A 5 4.46 -4.92 1.33
N ALA A 6 4.65 -5.18 2.64
CA ALA A 6 5.94 -5.60 3.21
C ALA A 6 7.16 -4.74 2.78
N SER A 7 6.93 -3.44 2.54
CA SER A 7 7.95 -2.46 2.13
C SER A 7 7.76 -1.15 2.89
N ASP A 8 8.71 -0.23 2.84
CA ASP A 8 8.64 1.06 3.55
C ASP A 8 8.22 2.23 2.65
N GLY A 9 7.94 3.38 3.26
CA GLY A 9 7.53 4.61 2.58
C GLY A 9 6.02 4.72 2.35
N GLY A 10 5.62 5.61 1.45
CA GLY A 10 4.24 5.94 1.17
C GLY A 10 4.02 6.44 -0.25
N PHE A 11 2.78 6.32 -0.75
CA PHE A 11 2.34 6.91 -2.00
C PHE A 11 0.98 7.58 -1.78
N CYS A 12 0.67 8.56 -2.63
CA CYS A 12 -0.66 9.16 -2.74
C CYS A 12 -1.11 9.06 -4.20
N THR A 13 -2.41 8.94 -4.43
CA THR A 13 -3.00 8.90 -5.77
C THR A 13 -4.08 9.97 -5.88
N GLY A 14 -4.29 10.49 -7.08
CA GLY A 14 -5.21 11.59 -7.33
C GLY A 14 -5.13 12.07 -8.77
N ASN A 15 -5.88 13.13 -9.09
CA ASN A 15 -5.75 13.77 -10.39
C ASN A 15 -4.40 14.50 -10.52
N LEU A 16 -3.98 14.76 -11.76
CA LEU A 16 -2.69 15.37 -12.07
C LEU A 16 -2.45 16.66 -11.29
N ARG A 17 -3.44 17.56 -11.22
CA ARG A 17 -3.33 18.84 -10.51
C ARG A 17 -3.07 18.65 -9.02
N ALA A 18 -3.75 17.70 -8.39
CA ALA A 18 -3.56 17.39 -6.97
C ALA A 18 -2.17 16.81 -6.70
N ILE A 19 -1.70 15.90 -7.56
CA ILE A 19 -0.38 15.29 -7.45
C ILE A 19 0.72 16.32 -7.70
N ASP A 20 0.59 17.17 -8.71
CA ASP A 20 1.56 18.24 -8.99
C ASP A 20 1.67 19.22 -7.82
N HIS A 21 0.52 19.62 -7.25
CA HIS A 21 0.52 20.46 -6.06
C HIS A 21 1.20 19.77 -4.88
N GLN A 22 0.88 18.52 -4.59
CA GLN A 22 1.51 17.77 -3.50
C GLN A 22 3.03 17.59 -3.73
N ARG A 23 3.44 17.31 -4.97
CA ARG A 23 4.84 17.09 -5.35
C ARG A 23 5.69 18.34 -5.16
N LEU A 24 5.14 19.52 -5.44
CA LEU A 24 5.85 20.80 -5.33
C LEU A 24 5.72 21.45 -3.95
N SER A 25 4.59 21.25 -3.27
CA SER A 25 4.26 21.97 -2.02
C SER A 25 4.44 21.13 -0.76
N SER A 26 4.63 19.80 -0.86
CA SER A 26 4.87 18.96 0.31
C SER A 26 6.34 19.02 0.74
N SER A 27 6.61 19.62 1.90
CA SER A 27 7.93 19.59 2.53
C SER A 27 8.41 18.16 2.79
N GLY A 28 7.49 17.25 3.14
CA GLY A 28 7.78 15.84 3.36
C GLY A 28 8.16 15.07 2.08
N TYR A 29 7.82 15.57 0.90
CA TYR A 29 8.29 15.01 -0.38
C TYR A 29 9.57 15.69 -0.87
N VAL A 30 9.67 17.03 -0.75
CA VAL A 30 10.78 17.83 -1.28
C VAL A 30 12.06 17.69 -0.44
N LEU A 31 11.94 17.63 0.88
CA LEU A 31 13.09 17.61 1.80
C LEU A 31 13.47 16.19 2.26
N TYR A 32 12.92 15.17 1.60
CA TYR A 32 13.11 13.77 1.98
C TYR A 32 13.97 13.03 0.95
N ALA A 33 14.72 12.03 1.41
CA ALA A 33 15.51 11.18 0.53
C ALA A 33 14.62 10.19 -0.23
N SER A 34 14.94 9.90 -1.49
CA SER A 34 14.23 8.85 -2.21
C SER A 34 14.36 7.48 -1.52
N LEU A 35 13.33 6.65 -1.64
CA LEU A 35 13.35 5.29 -1.13
C LEU A 35 14.48 4.47 -1.79
N PRO A 36 15.22 3.63 -1.04
CA PRO A 36 16.18 2.69 -1.61
C PRO A 36 15.54 1.81 -2.72
N PRO A 37 16.23 1.55 -3.85
CA PRO A 37 15.64 0.86 -5.00
C PRO A 37 15.01 -0.49 -4.66
N TYR A 38 15.66 -1.29 -3.81
CA TYR A 38 15.13 -2.60 -3.40
C TYR A 38 13.77 -2.50 -2.70
N LEU A 39 13.55 -1.49 -1.86
CA LEU A 39 12.26 -1.28 -1.18
C LEU A 39 11.19 -0.84 -2.18
N ALA A 40 11.53 0.01 -3.15
CA ALA A 40 10.62 0.37 -4.23
C ALA A 40 10.22 -0.87 -5.06
N THR A 41 11.19 -1.72 -5.42
CA THR A 41 10.94 -2.98 -6.14
C THR A 41 10.08 -3.93 -5.31
N ALA A 42 10.35 -4.08 -4.00
CA ALA A 42 9.53 -4.93 -3.13
C ALA A 42 8.06 -4.48 -3.09
N ALA A 43 7.82 -3.17 -3.03
CA ALA A 43 6.46 -2.61 -3.06
C ALA A 43 5.77 -2.88 -4.41
N ILE A 44 6.47 -2.72 -5.53
CA ILE A 44 5.95 -3.01 -6.88
C ILE A 44 5.59 -4.50 -6.99
N SER A 45 6.52 -5.39 -6.67
CA SER A 45 6.28 -6.85 -6.72
C SER A 45 5.12 -7.28 -5.82
N ALA A 46 4.94 -6.66 -4.65
CA ALA A 46 3.81 -6.94 -3.77
C ALA A 46 2.47 -6.50 -4.38
N ILE A 47 2.44 -5.38 -5.11
CA ILE A 47 1.26 -4.93 -5.86
C ILE A 47 0.96 -5.92 -6.98
N ASP A 48 1.96 -6.31 -7.77
CA ASP A 48 1.79 -7.29 -8.87
C ASP A 48 1.19 -8.61 -8.35
N VAL A 49 1.73 -9.15 -7.24
CA VAL A 49 1.20 -10.37 -6.60
C VAL A 49 -0.27 -10.21 -6.16
N LEU A 50 -0.65 -9.03 -5.64
CA LEU A 50 -2.03 -8.75 -5.23
C LEU A 50 -2.99 -8.62 -6.42
N GLU A 51 -2.53 -8.04 -7.54
CA GLU A 51 -3.31 -7.93 -8.77
C GLU A 51 -3.52 -9.31 -9.41
N ASP A 52 -2.45 -10.12 -9.49
CA ASP A 52 -2.47 -11.45 -10.09
C ASP A 52 -3.26 -12.47 -9.25
N ASN A 53 -3.23 -12.36 -7.90
CA ASN A 53 -3.82 -13.34 -7.00
C ASN A 53 -4.94 -12.78 -6.12
N ARG A 54 -6.08 -12.44 -6.75
CA ARG A 54 -7.28 -11.92 -6.07
C ARG A 54 -7.83 -12.85 -4.97
N ASN A 55 -7.49 -14.14 -4.99
CA ASN A 55 -7.86 -15.10 -3.95
C ASN A 55 -7.29 -14.72 -2.57
N LEU A 56 -6.09 -14.12 -2.52
CA LEU A 56 -5.45 -13.71 -1.26
C LEU A 56 -6.36 -12.78 -0.43
N THR A 57 -6.95 -11.78 -1.08
CA THR A 57 -7.88 -10.85 -0.43
C THR A 57 -9.22 -11.50 -0.09
N ALA A 58 -9.70 -12.44 -0.91
CA ALA A 58 -10.94 -13.17 -0.63
C ALA A 58 -10.80 -14.03 0.64
N LYS A 59 -9.71 -14.80 0.75
CA LYS A 59 -9.39 -15.63 1.91
C LYS A 59 -9.18 -14.79 3.18
N LEU A 60 -8.54 -13.63 3.06
CA LEU A 60 -8.42 -12.70 4.20
C LEU A 60 -9.80 -12.26 4.71
N LYS A 61 -10.72 -11.89 3.81
CA LYS A 61 -12.09 -11.48 4.19
C LYS A 61 -12.87 -12.61 4.85
N GLU A 62 -12.74 -13.84 4.33
CA GLU A 62 -13.36 -15.03 4.92
C GLU A 62 -12.86 -15.28 6.34
N ASN A 63 -11.54 -15.26 6.54
CA ASN A 63 -10.92 -15.43 7.87
C ASN A 63 -11.38 -14.34 8.85
N VAL A 64 -11.48 -13.09 8.40
CA VAL A 64 -11.99 -11.98 9.22
C VAL A 64 -13.46 -12.23 9.61
N ALA A 65 -14.30 -12.66 8.67
CA ALA A 65 -15.70 -12.97 8.96
C ALA A 65 -15.85 -14.12 9.98
N LEU A 66 -15.04 -15.18 9.85
CA LEU A 66 -14.99 -16.28 10.80
C LEU A 66 -14.59 -15.81 12.20
N LEU A 67 -13.56 -14.96 12.30
CA LEU A 67 -13.14 -14.39 13.59
C LEU A 67 -14.24 -13.55 14.22
N TRP A 68 -14.92 -12.71 13.43
CA TRP A 68 -16.02 -11.87 13.91
C TRP A 68 -17.21 -12.70 14.40
N ALA A 69 -17.59 -13.75 13.67
CA ALA A 69 -18.67 -14.64 14.06
C ALA A 69 -18.36 -15.39 15.37
N GLY A 70 -17.13 -15.85 15.55
CA GLY A 70 -16.68 -16.54 16.77
C GLY A 70 -16.59 -15.62 18.00
N HIS A 71 -16.47 -14.31 17.80
CA HIS A 71 -16.39 -13.32 18.88
C HIS A 71 -17.77 -12.87 19.40
N CYS A 72 -18.84 -13.26 18.71
CA CYS A 72 -20.23 -12.90 19.03
C CYS A 72 -20.98 -14.00 19.80
N VAL A 73 -20.28 -15.04 20.23
CA VAL A 73 -20.74 -16.12 21.13
C VAL A 73 -20.07 -15.94 22.49
#